data_AF-A0A917VIF1-F1
#
_entry.id   AF-A0A917VIF1-F1
#
_cell.length_a   1.000
_cell.length_b   1.000
_cell.length_c   1.000
_cell.angle_alpha   90.00
_cell.angle_beta   90.00
_cell.angle_gamma   90.00
#
_symmetry.space_group_name_H-M   'P 1'
#
loop_
_entity.id
_entity.type
_entity.pdbx_description
1 polymer ?
#
loop_
_entity_poly.entity_id
_entity_poly.type
_entity_poly.pdbx_seq_one_letter_code
_entity_poly.pdbx_strand_id
1 'polypeptide(L)'
;MGCGANEPCQAALRGKYPLITRANVEKYVLTGDVDHVNVSSGLFSSEYATYKITPDKALRNQWIGVRARGWDTRVHVGAREVGLAHSGANKLTAAQAEAAAKLRVDLPLQAGVQTVMLWTHRQEWDGATWRLLDQGLATNTMWKALQARKGLGRLSVTFDASDPEKGITQDLNKLAEVFDEVYIHSQ
;
A
#
# COMPACT_ATOMS: atom_id res chain seq x y z
N MET A 1 -12.37 4.50 -2.51
CA MET A 1 -13.08 4.82 -1.26
C MET A 1 -13.73 3.57 -0.70
N GLY A 2 -13.46 3.27 0.57
CA GLY A 2 -13.91 2.08 1.30
C GLY A 2 -15.23 2.22 2.06
N CYS A 3 -16.03 3.29 1.87
CA CYS A 3 -17.29 3.48 2.60
C CYS A 3 -18.35 2.38 2.40
N GLY A 4 -18.25 1.60 1.31
CA GLY A 4 -19.29 0.61 0.96
C GLY A 4 -20.64 1.31 0.78
N ALA A 5 -21.72 0.72 1.31
CA ALA A 5 -23.07 1.28 1.28
C ALA A 5 -23.35 2.35 2.36
N ASN A 6 -22.37 2.78 3.15
CA ASN A 6 -22.58 3.80 4.18
C ASN A 6 -22.69 5.19 3.53
N GLU A 7 -23.92 5.67 3.33
CA GLU A 7 -24.19 6.97 2.69
C GLU A 7 -23.60 8.17 3.44
N PRO A 8 -23.68 8.27 4.78
CA PRO A 8 -23.03 9.37 5.51
C PRO A 8 -21.52 9.45 5.27
N CYS A 9 -20.82 8.32 5.27
CA CYS A 9 -19.40 8.24 4.95
C CYS A 9 -19.13 8.68 3.51
N GLN A 10 -19.95 8.23 2.55
CA GLN A 10 -19.80 8.64 1.15
C GLN A 10 -20.01 10.15 0.99
N ALA A 11 -21.03 10.73 1.62
CA ALA A 11 -21.34 12.14 1.56
C ALA A 11 -20.21 12.99 2.16
N ALA A 12 -19.72 12.61 3.35
CA ALA A 12 -18.63 13.30 4.01
C ALA A 12 -17.33 13.27 3.19
N LEU A 13 -16.93 12.10 2.68
CA LEU A 13 -15.73 12.00 1.84
C LEU A 13 -15.88 12.70 0.49
N ARG A 14 -17.06 12.69 -0.14
CA ARG A 14 -17.31 13.46 -1.37
C ARG A 14 -17.24 14.97 -1.10
N GLY A 15 -17.73 15.43 0.05
CA GLY A 15 -17.63 16.84 0.45
C GLY A 15 -16.18 17.28 0.65
N LYS A 16 -15.37 16.45 1.33
CA LYS A 16 -13.95 16.75 1.61
C LYS A 16 -13.04 16.55 0.39
N TYR A 17 -13.34 15.56 -0.45
CA TYR A 17 -12.50 15.12 -1.57
C TYR A 17 -13.32 14.93 -2.86
N PRO A 18 -13.88 16.01 -3.43
CA PRO A 18 -14.84 15.92 -4.55
C PRO A 18 -14.25 15.30 -5.83
N LEU A 19 -12.92 15.41 -6.01
CA LEU A 19 -12.24 14.88 -7.19
C LEU A 19 -11.81 13.42 -7.05
N ILE A 20 -11.70 12.89 -5.82
CA ILE A 20 -11.21 11.52 -5.54
C ILE A 20 -12.35 10.52 -5.72
N THR A 21 -12.82 10.39 -6.96
CA THR A 21 -13.91 9.45 -7.31
C THR A 21 -13.43 8.40 -8.30
N ARG A 22 -14.00 7.20 -8.21
CA ARG A 22 -13.72 6.14 -9.19
C ARG A 22 -14.09 6.57 -10.61
N ALA A 23 -15.15 7.36 -10.78
CA ALA A 23 -15.57 7.86 -12.09
C ALA A 23 -14.53 8.79 -12.73
N ASN A 24 -13.83 9.61 -11.94
CA ASN A 24 -12.75 10.44 -12.47
C ASN A 24 -11.52 9.60 -12.87
N VAL A 25 -11.17 8.59 -12.07
CA VAL A 25 -10.07 7.66 -12.42
C VAL A 25 -10.42 6.86 -13.68
N GLU A 26 -11.67 6.41 -13.80
CA GLU A 26 -12.14 5.61 -14.93
C GLU A 26 -11.99 6.33 -16.28
N LYS A 27 -12.13 7.67 -16.31
CA LYS A 27 -11.89 8.44 -17.54
C LYS A 27 -10.49 8.22 -18.12
N TYR A 28 -9.47 8.08 -17.26
CA TYR A 28 -8.09 7.80 -17.68
C TYR A 28 -7.87 6.33 -18.00
N VAL A 29 -8.44 5.41 -17.20
CA VAL A 29 -8.40 3.96 -17.47
C VAL A 29 -8.95 3.64 -18.87
N LEU A 30 -9.96 4.36 -19.32
CA LEU A 30 -10.62 4.13 -20.60
C LEU A 30 -9.87 4.72 -21.81
N THR A 31 -8.86 5.58 -21.63
CA THR A 31 -8.10 6.11 -22.79
C THR A 31 -7.16 5.09 -23.40
N GLY A 32 -6.69 4.13 -22.59
CA GLY A 32 -5.64 3.18 -22.98
C GLY A 32 -4.22 3.72 -22.77
N ASP A 33 -4.07 4.97 -22.31
CA ASP A 33 -2.76 5.60 -22.04
C ASP A 33 -2.25 5.35 -20.61
N VAL A 34 -3.03 4.62 -19.80
CA VAL A 34 -2.67 4.28 -18.42
C VAL A 34 -2.33 2.81 -18.36
N ASP A 35 -1.08 2.48 -18.04
CA ASP A 35 -0.69 1.08 -17.86
C ASP A 35 -1.08 0.56 -16.47
N HIS A 36 -0.97 1.41 -15.44
CA HIS A 36 -1.06 1.00 -14.03
C HIS A 36 -1.99 1.91 -13.23
N VAL A 37 -2.87 1.31 -12.43
CA VAL A 37 -3.69 2.01 -11.42
C VAL A 37 -3.43 1.41 -10.06
N ASN A 38 -2.82 2.22 -9.19
CA ASN A 38 -2.55 1.86 -7.80
C ASN A 38 -3.59 2.48 -6.87
N VAL A 39 -4.28 1.64 -6.09
CA VAL A 39 -5.34 2.09 -5.17
C VAL A 39 -4.90 1.93 -3.72
N SER A 40 -4.89 3.04 -2.98
CA SER A 40 -4.56 3.03 -1.56
C SER A 40 -5.78 2.71 -0.70
N SER A 41 -5.81 1.53 -0.06
CA SER A 41 -6.97 1.10 0.75
C SER A 41 -6.98 1.73 2.15
N GLY A 42 -5.80 1.94 2.72
CA GLY A 42 -5.64 2.49 4.06
C GLY A 42 -5.63 4.02 4.17
N LEU A 43 -5.67 4.77 3.06
CA LEU A 43 -5.42 6.23 3.09
C LEU A 43 -6.42 7.00 3.97
N PHE A 44 -7.68 6.58 3.99
CA PHE A 44 -8.75 7.25 4.74
C PHE A 44 -9.22 6.43 5.95
N SER A 45 -8.32 5.63 6.55
CA SER A 45 -8.69 4.73 7.65
C SER A 45 -9.24 5.47 8.88
N SER A 46 -8.76 6.68 9.17
CA SER A 46 -9.26 7.51 10.26
C SER A 46 -10.67 8.03 9.97
N GLU A 47 -10.96 8.48 8.75
CA GLU A 47 -12.32 8.86 8.36
C GLU A 47 -13.30 7.68 8.41
N TYR A 48 -12.86 6.48 8.00
CA TYR A 48 -13.68 5.27 8.07
C TYR A 48 -14.05 4.87 9.50
N ALA A 49 -13.12 5.08 10.46
CA ALA A 49 -13.34 4.74 11.86
C ALA A 49 -14.50 5.53 12.49
N THR A 50 -14.71 6.80 12.11
CA THR A 50 -15.86 7.62 12.57
C THR A 50 -17.21 6.98 12.25
N TYR A 51 -17.28 6.16 11.18
CA TYR A 51 -18.48 5.45 10.76
C TYR A 51 -18.48 3.98 11.15
N LYS A 52 -17.60 3.55 12.07
CA LYS A 52 -17.43 2.16 12.51
C LYS A 52 -17.12 1.20 11.35
N ILE A 53 -16.44 1.70 10.32
CA ILE A 53 -15.98 0.89 9.20
C ILE A 53 -14.54 0.47 9.52
N THR A 54 -14.36 -0.82 9.78
CA THR A 54 -13.05 -1.39 10.09
C THR A 54 -12.13 -1.36 8.84
N PRO A 55 -10.80 -1.40 9.01
CA PRO A 55 -9.87 -1.41 7.89
C PRO A 55 -10.11 -2.56 6.90
N ASP A 56 -10.41 -3.77 7.39
CA ASP A 56 -10.72 -4.93 6.54
C ASP A 56 -12.00 -4.72 5.72
N LYS A 57 -13.04 -4.14 6.34
CA LYS A 57 -14.30 -3.82 5.67
C LYS A 57 -14.11 -2.73 4.64
N ALA A 58 -13.34 -1.68 4.96
CA ALA A 58 -13.01 -0.60 4.04
C ALA A 58 -12.27 -1.12 2.81
N LEU A 59 -11.26 -1.98 3.01
CA LEU A 59 -10.51 -2.63 1.95
C LEU A 59 -11.41 -3.49 1.07
N ARG A 60 -12.25 -4.35 1.67
CA ARG A 60 -13.19 -5.20 0.92
C ARG A 60 -14.15 -4.35 0.08
N ASN A 61 -14.74 -3.32 0.66
CA ASN A 61 -15.63 -2.38 -0.04
C ASN A 61 -14.92 -1.65 -1.17
N GLN A 62 -13.64 -1.33 -0.99
CA GLN A 62 -12.83 -0.67 -2.00
C GLN A 62 -12.66 -1.59 -3.22
N TRP A 63 -12.17 -2.80 -3.02
CA TRP A 63 -11.83 -3.74 -4.09
C TRP A 63 -13.05 -4.32 -4.80
N ILE A 64 -14.18 -4.54 -4.11
CA ILE A 64 -15.43 -4.88 -4.78
C ILE A 64 -15.81 -3.82 -5.81
N GLY A 65 -15.70 -2.53 -5.44
CA GLY A 65 -16.05 -1.45 -6.35
C GLY A 65 -15.01 -1.17 -7.46
N VAL A 66 -13.79 -1.68 -7.34
CA VAL A 66 -12.79 -1.65 -8.43
C VAL A 66 -13.07 -2.79 -9.40
N ARG A 67 -13.24 -4.02 -8.90
CA ARG A 67 -13.56 -5.20 -9.73
C ARG A 67 -14.85 -5.06 -10.51
N ALA A 68 -15.89 -4.48 -9.90
CA ALA A 68 -17.17 -4.24 -10.58
C ALA A 68 -17.05 -3.34 -11.82
N ARG A 69 -15.93 -2.63 -11.99
CA ARG A 69 -15.65 -1.77 -13.15
C ARG A 69 -14.80 -2.44 -14.22
N GLY A 70 -14.28 -3.65 -13.96
CA GLY A 70 -13.45 -4.39 -14.91
C GLY A 70 -12.16 -3.68 -15.31
N TRP A 71 -11.61 -2.81 -14.44
CA TRP A 71 -10.38 -2.05 -14.75
C TRP A 71 -9.19 -2.98 -15.02
N ASP A 72 -9.15 -4.13 -14.37
CA ASP A 72 -8.16 -5.20 -14.56
C ASP A 72 -8.12 -5.77 -15.98
N THR A 73 -9.17 -5.55 -16.79
CA THR A 73 -9.18 -5.93 -18.21
C THR A 73 -8.49 -4.91 -19.12
N ARG A 74 -8.10 -3.75 -18.59
CA ARG A 74 -7.53 -2.61 -19.33
C ARG A 74 -6.17 -2.19 -18.81
N VAL A 75 -5.99 -2.23 -17.50
CA VAL A 75 -4.80 -1.71 -16.81
C VAL A 75 -4.37 -2.69 -15.73
N HIS A 76 -3.10 -2.63 -15.36
CA HIS A 76 -2.60 -3.34 -14.19
C HIS A 76 -3.13 -2.67 -12.92
N VAL A 77 -3.94 -3.41 -12.15
CA VAL A 77 -4.53 -2.91 -10.91
C VAL A 77 -3.72 -3.40 -9.71
N GLY A 78 -3.07 -2.45 -9.03
CA GLY A 78 -2.27 -2.69 -7.84
C GLY A 78 -2.86 -2.07 -6.58
N ALA A 79 -2.56 -2.66 -5.43
CA ALA A 79 -2.76 -2.03 -4.12
C ALA A 79 -1.53 -1.19 -3.75
N ARG A 80 -1.74 0.01 -3.22
CA ARG A 80 -0.66 0.84 -2.65
C ARG A 80 -0.86 0.99 -1.17
N GLU A 81 -0.05 0.31 -0.38
CA GLU A 81 -0.24 0.27 1.07
C GLU A 81 0.81 1.09 1.82
N VAL A 82 0.32 1.76 2.86
CA VAL A 82 1.08 2.66 3.74
C VAL A 82 0.97 2.21 5.19
N GLY A 83 1.90 2.61 6.05
CA GLY A 83 1.79 2.39 7.50
C GLY A 83 2.40 1.07 8.00
N LEU A 84 3.27 0.42 7.21
CA LEU A 84 4.15 -0.65 7.71
C LEU A 84 5.54 -0.11 8.10
N ALA A 85 5.88 1.10 7.64
CA ALA A 85 7.10 1.78 8.05
C ALA A 85 6.95 2.41 9.45
N HIS A 86 8.07 2.57 10.14
CA HIS A 86 8.15 3.13 11.48
C HIS A 86 9.28 4.16 11.55
N SER A 87 9.21 5.07 12.53
CA SER A 87 10.29 5.98 12.88
C SER A 87 11.02 5.47 14.13
N GLY A 88 12.35 5.40 14.04
CA GLY A 88 13.20 4.83 15.10
C GLY A 88 13.35 3.30 14.99
N ALA A 89 13.13 2.58 16.09
CA ALA A 89 13.16 1.13 16.14
C ALA A 89 11.75 0.54 16.06
N ASN A 90 11.58 -0.56 15.33
CA ASN A 90 10.29 -1.22 15.24
C ASN A 90 9.89 -1.78 16.61
N LYS A 91 8.67 -1.45 17.05
CA LYS A 91 8.12 -1.87 18.36
C LYS A 91 7.01 -2.91 18.26
N LEU A 92 6.72 -3.41 17.06
CA LEU A 92 5.64 -4.37 16.87
C LEU A 92 6.08 -5.75 17.37
N THR A 93 5.21 -6.39 18.14
CA THR A 93 5.34 -7.82 18.43
C THR A 93 5.16 -8.64 17.14
N ALA A 94 5.61 -9.89 17.14
CA ALA A 94 5.43 -10.78 15.98
C ALA A 94 3.94 -10.91 15.57
N ALA A 95 3.03 -11.01 16.54
CA ALA A 95 1.60 -11.10 16.27
C ALA A 95 1.03 -9.80 15.66
N GLN A 96 1.51 -8.64 16.11
CA GLN A 96 1.10 -7.35 15.55
C GLN A 96 1.63 -7.14 14.13
N ALA A 97 2.91 -7.50 13.91
CA ALA A 97 3.51 -7.46 12.59
C ALA A 97 2.78 -8.37 11.60
N GLU A 98 2.45 -9.59 12.02
CA GLU A 98 1.69 -10.55 11.22
C GLU A 98 0.28 -10.04 10.89
N ALA A 99 -0.44 -9.49 11.87
CA ALA A 99 -1.77 -8.93 11.64
C ALA A 99 -1.73 -7.73 10.66
N ALA A 100 -0.73 -6.87 10.79
CA ALA A 100 -0.54 -5.74 9.88
C ALA A 100 -0.16 -6.19 8.46
N ALA A 101 0.76 -7.15 8.32
CA ALA A 101 1.12 -7.73 7.03
C ALA A 101 -0.09 -8.43 6.37
N LYS A 102 -0.88 -9.19 7.13
CA LYS A 102 -2.13 -9.78 6.62
C LYS A 102 -3.10 -8.75 6.07
N LEU A 103 -3.32 -7.66 6.81
CA LEU A 103 -4.22 -6.60 6.39
C LEU A 103 -3.73 -5.89 5.12
N ARG A 104 -2.41 -5.67 4.99
CA ARG A 104 -1.82 -4.86 3.92
C ARG A 104 -1.31 -5.65 2.72
N VAL A 105 -1.14 -6.96 2.84
CA VAL A 105 -0.59 -7.82 1.78
C VAL A 105 -1.60 -8.90 1.42
N ASP A 106 -1.97 -9.74 2.37
CA ASP A 106 -2.77 -10.92 2.09
C ASP A 106 -4.18 -10.57 1.64
N LEU A 107 -4.84 -9.61 2.32
CA LEU A 107 -6.20 -9.23 1.98
C LEU A 107 -6.32 -8.58 0.59
N PRO A 108 -5.44 -7.64 0.16
CA PRO A 108 -5.42 -7.21 -1.23
C PRO A 108 -5.20 -8.36 -2.22
N LEU A 109 -4.22 -9.23 -1.99
CA LEU A 109 -3.94 -10.36 -2.89
C LEU A 109 -5.15 -11.30 -3.01
N GLN A 110 -5.82 -11.62 -1.89
CA GLN A 110 -7.06 -12.39 -1.87
C GLN A 110 -8.24 -11.67 -2.55
N ALA A 111 -8.20 -10.33 -2.60
CA ALA A 111 -9.17 -9.54 -3.36
C ALA A 111 -8.88 -9.55 -4.88
N GLY A 112 -7.78 -10.16 -5.32
CA GLY A 112 -7.42 -10.31 -6.74
C GLY A 112 -6.62 -9.14 -7.30
N VAL A 113 -5.95 -8.34 -6.46
CA VAL A 113 -5.02 -7.31 -6.95
C VAL A 113 -3.79 -7.99 -7.55
N GLN A 114 -3.22 -7.39 -8.60
CA GLN A 114 -2.11 -7.99 -9.33
C GLN A 114 -0.74 -7.71 -8.68
N THR A 115 -0.61 -6.58 -7.98
CA THR A 115 0.59 -6.21 -7.20
C THR A 115 0.18 -5.56 -5.89
N VAL A 116 0.94 -5.81 -4.82
CA VAL A 116 0.91 -4.99 -3.60
C VAL A 116 2.20 -4.18 -3.52
N MET A 117 2.08 -2.86 -3.70
CA MET A 117 3.17 -1.91 -3.57
C MET A 117 3.20 -1.34 -2.16
N LEU A 118 4.30 -1.59 -1.43
CA LEU A 118 4.60 -0.93 -0.16
C LEU A 118 5.29 0.40 -0.44
N TRP A 119 4.74 1.48 0.11
CA TRP A 119 5.14 2.83 -0.32
C TRP A 119 6.56 3.25 0.10
N THR A 120 7.17 2.72 1.15
CA THR A 120 8.51 3.20 1.52
C THR A 120 9.34 2.11 2.16
N HIS A 121 10.53 1.86 1.62
CA HIS A 121 11.58 1.19 2.38
C HIS A 121 12.26 2.16 3.35
N ARG A 122 12.45 3.41 2.91
CA ARG A 122 13.04 4.53 3.62
C ARG A 122 12.55 5.85 3.01
N GLN A 123 12.17 6.81 3.84
CA GLN A 123 11.83 8.18 3.39
C GLN A 123 11.95 9.17 4.54
N GLU A 124 12.46 10.37 4.28
CA GLU A 124 12.30 11.51 5.19
C GLU A 124 10.92 12.13 5.05
N TRP A 125 10.16 12.17 6.13
CA TRP A 125 8.82 12.75 6.16
C TRP A 125 8.49 13.27 7.56
N ASP A 126 7.96 14.49 7.62
CA ASP A 126 7.54 15.17 8.85
C ASP A 126 8.66 15.22 9.91
N GLY A 127 9.88 15.55 9.48
CA GLY A 127 11.05 15.67 10.36
C GLY A 127 11.61 14.34 10.89
N ALA A 128 11.16 13.20 10.38
CA ALA A 128 11.66 11.88 10.77
C ALA A 128 11.97 11.01 9.55
N THR A 129 12.93 10.10 9.69
CA THR A 129 13.14 9.04 8.70
C THR A 129 12.28 7.83 9.04
N TRP A 130 11.36 7.51 8.13
CA TRP A 130 10.49 6.35 8.18
C TRP A 130 11.14 5.19 7.44
N ARG A 131 11.13 4.00 8.04
CA ARG A 131 11.79 2.81 7.48
C ARG A 131 10.92 1.58 7.59
N LEU A 132 11.02 0.68 6.62
CA LEU A 132 10.42 -0.66 6.72
C LEU A 132 11.31 -1.61 7.54
N LEU A 133 12.62 -1.48 7.36
CA LEU A 133 13.67 -2.09 8.19
C LEU A 133 14.01 -1.19 9.38
N ASP A 134 14.85 -1.67 10.29
CA ASP A 134 15.49 -0.78 11.27
C ASP A 134 16.74 -0.13 10.65
N GLN A 135 17.31 0.87 11.36
CA GLN A 135 18.48 1.60 10.90
C GLN A 135 19.61 0.66 10.46
N GLY A 136 20.26 1.02 9.35
CA GLY A 136 21.34 0.25 8.75
C GLY A 136 20.93 -1.06 8.11
N LEU A 137 19.69 -1.14 7.59
CA LEU A 137 19.10 -2.33 6.96
C LEU A 137 18.90 -3.51 7.93
N ALA A 138 18.81 -3.23 9.23
CA ALA A 138 18.63 -4.25 10.25
C ALA A 138 17.21 -4.87 10.16
N THR A 139 17.15 -6.20 10.15
CA THR A 139 15.90 -6.95 10.10
C THR A 139 15.12 -6.81 11.40
N ASN A 140 13.83 -6.47 11.28
CA ASN A 140 12.89 -6.37 12.39
C ASN A 140 11.71 -7.35 12.24
N THR A 141 10.76 -7.31 13.18
CA THR A 141 9.59 -8.21 13.19
C THR A 141 8.69 -8.02 11.96
N MET A 142 8.50 -6.79 11.49
CA MET A 142 7.75 -6.50 10.26
C MET A 142 8.42 -7.10 9.03
N TRP A 143 9.74 -6.95 8.90
CA TRP A 143 10.50 -7.52 7.79
C TRP A 143 10.36 -9.04 7.72
N LYS A 144 10.43 -9.73 8.87
CA LYS A 144 10.22 -11.18 8.95
C LYS A 144 8.82 -11.58 8.50
N ALA A 145 7.78 -10.82 8.90
CA ALA A 145 6.41 -11.06 8.46
C ALA A 145 6.25 -10.89 6.94
N LEU A 146 6.96 -9.93 6.34
CA LEU A 146 6.97 -9.76 4.89
C LEU A 146 7.76 -10.84 4.15
N GLN A 147 8.91 -11.28 4.69
CA GLN A 147 9.68 -12.40 4.13
C GLN A 147 8.85 -13.69 4.06
N ALA A 148 8.01 -13.95 5.07
CA ALA A 148 7.10 -15.10 5.08
C ALA A 148 6.04 -15.07 3.96
N ARG A 149 5.87 -13.93 3.28
CA ARG A 149 4.91 -13.72 2.17
C ARG A 149 5.58 -13.73 0.81
N LYS A 150 6.89 -13.94 0.75
CA LYS A 150 7.61 -14.06 -0.51
C LYS A 150 6.99 -15.17 -1.36
N GLY A 151 6.62 -14.85 -2.60
CA GLY A 151 6.00 -15.79 -3.53
C GLY A 151 4.50 -16.04 -3.34
N LEU A 152 3.82 -15.39 -2.39
CA LEU A 152 2.35 -15.46 -2.29
C LEU A 152 1.64 -14.62 -3.36
N GLY A 153 2.36 -13.70 -3.98
CA GLY A 153 1.90 -12.76 -4.99
C GLY A 153 3.02 -11.78 -5.29
N ARG A 154 2.75 -10.81 -6.17
CA ARG A 154 3.75 -9.83 -6.57
C ARG A 154 3.82 -8.70 -5.55
N LEU A 155 4.94 -8.59 -4.85
CA LEU A 155 5.21 -7.50 -3.92
C LEU A 155 6.18 -6.50 -4.54
N SER A 156 5.89 -5.22 -4.39
CA SER A 156 6.77 -4.17 -4.87
C SER A 156 7.02 -3.08 -3.83
N VAL A 157 8.07 -2.31 -4.04
CA VAL A 157 8.45 -1.18 -3.18
C VAL A 157 9.02 -0.05 -4.02
N THR A 158 8.86 1.19 -3.56
CA THR A 158 9.57 2.33 -4.16
C THR A 158 10.90 2.57 -3.44
N PHE A 159 11.93 2.91 -4.21
CA PHE A 159 13.29 3.16 -3.74
C PHE A 159 13.80 4.49 -4.28
N ASP A 160 14.23 5.38 -3.38
CA ASP A 160 14.89 6.62 -3.75
C ASP A 160 16.40 6.39 -3.93
N ALA A 161 16.88 6.49 -5.17
CA ALA A 161 18.28 6.29 -5.47
C ALA A 161 19.18 7.44 -5.00
N SER A 162 18.62 8.63 -4.71
CA SER A 162 19.39 9.75 -4.17
C SER A 162 19.65 9.66 -2.66
N ASP A 163 18.91 8.79 -1.95
CA ASP A 163 18.98 8.72 -0.48
C ASP A 163 18.89 7.27 0.07
N PRO A 164 19.89 6.41 -0.23
CA PRO A 164 19.97 5.05 0.29
C PRO A 164 20.31 4.99 1.79
N GLU A 165 19.94 3.92 2.49
CA GLU A 165 20.29 3.72 3.91
C GLU A 165 21.77 3.35 4.09
N LYS A 166 22.31 2.49 3.21
CA LYS A 166 23.71 2.06 3.23
C LYS A 166 24.39 2.26 1.89
N GLY A 167 23.66 2.05 0.80
CA GLY A 167 24.10 2.27 -0.57
C GLY A 167 23.22 1.49 -1.54
N ILE A 168 23.08 1.96 -2.77
CA ILE A 168 22.12 1.43 -3.76
C ILE A 168 22.17 -0.10 -3.84
N THR A 169 23.35 -0.70 -4.03
CA THR A 169 23.49 -2.16 -4.16
C THR A 169 23.07 -2.91 -2.88
N GLN A 170 23.44 -2.41 -1.70
CA GLN A 170 23.16 -3.07 -0.44
C GLN A 170 21.67 -2.99 -0.09
N ASP A 171 21.07 -1.81 -0.29
CA ASP A 171 19.64 -1.58 -0.13
C ASP A 171 18.85 -2.48 -1.10
N LEU A 172 19.16 -2.48 -2.41
CA LEU A 172 18.46 -3.30 -3.40
C LEU A 172 18.59 -4.81 -3.12
N ASN A 173 19.79 -5.28 -2.73
CA ASN A 173 19.97 -6.68 -2.33
C ASN A 173 19.10 -7.03 -1.13
N LYS A 174 18.97 -6.11 -0.16
CA LYS A 174 18.10 -6.31 0.98
C LYS A 174 16.63 -6.37 0.54
N LEU A 175 16.19 -5.43 -0.30
CA LEU A 175 14.82 -5.38 -0.80
C LEU A 175 14.42 -6.65 -1.57
N ALA A 176 15.33 -7.23 -2.35
CA ALA A 176 15.11 -8.47 -3.09
C ALA A 176 14.86 -9.71 -2.18
N GLU A 177 15.10 -9.62 -0.87
CA GLU A 177 14.68 -10.66 0.06
C GLU A 177 13.15 -10.78 0.14
N VAL A 178 12.41 -9.69 -0.07
CA VAL A 178 10.94 -9.62 0.08
C VAL A 178 10.24 -9.28 -1.23
N PHE A 179 10.76 -8.32 -1.99
CA PHE A 179 10.06 -7.71 -3.12
C PHE A 179 10.48 -8.33 -4.45
N ASP A 180 9.51 -8.53 -5.33
CA ASP A 180 9.69 -8.99 -6.70
C ASP A 180 10.04 -7.83 -7.65
N GLU A 181 9.58 -6.62 -7.31
CA GLU A 181 9.77 -5.41 -8.10
C GLU A 181 10.22 -4.24 -7.22
N VAL A 182 11.20 -3.46 -7.70
CA VAL A 182 11.63 -2.22 -7.07
C VAL A 182 11.46 -1.08 -8.06
N TYR A 183 10.61 -0.10 -7.72
CA TYR A 183 10.37 1.09 -8.53
C TYR A 183 11.34 2.19 -8.10
N ILE A 184 12.29 2.50 -8.96
CA ILE A 184 13.34 3.48 -8.68
C ILE A 184 12.83 4.87 -9.02
N HIS A 185 13.04 5.81 -8.11
CA HIS A 185 12.91 7.24 -8.38
C HIS A 185 14.10 8.01 -7.84
N SER A 186 14.19 9.28 -8.21
CA SER A 186 15.06 10.27 -7.60
C SER A 186 14.21 11.51 -7.33
N GLN A 187 14.13 11.95 -6.07
CA GLN A 187 13.55 13.26 -5.73
C GLN A 187 14.63 14.35 -5.71
#